data_AF-A0A5C7Q2H9-F1
#
_entry.id   AF-A0A5C7Q2H9-F1
#
_cell.length_a   1.000
_cell.length_b   1.000
_cell.length_c   1.000
_cell.angle_alpha   90.00
_cell.angle_beta   90.00
_cell.angle_gamma   90.00
#
_symmetry.space_group_name_H-M   'P 1'
#
loop_
_entity.id
_entity.type
_entity.pdbx_description
1 polymer ?
#
loop_
_entity_poly.entity_id
_entity_poly.type
_entity_poly.pdbx_seq_one_letter_code
_entity_poly.pdbx_strand_id
1 'polypeptide(L)'
;MTPWSATPARRAARWLLAAVLAIMGWSSAQAQNIESVLRPGDVIQGHAKWEEDCKSCHVKFDRAAQDRLCMDCHKEIGQDVRAKTGYHGRMKPQTCRNCHTDHKGRGARIVELDKKQFDHSLTDFALRGAHQKPDCEKCHEPAKKYSQAALECNACHKKDDVHKG
;
A
#
# COMPACT_ATOMS: atom_id res chain seq x y z
N MET A 1 57.06 -46.26 31.42
CA MET A 1 56.18 -45.77 30.34
C MET A 1 54.75 -45.74 30.86
N THR A 2 54.34 -44.69 31.57
CA THR A 2 52.98 -44.52 32.09
C THR A 2 52.22 -43.55 31.17
N PRO A 3 51.00 -43.91 30.71
CA PRO A 3 50.24 -43.06 29.81
C PRO A 3 49.64 -41.89 30.58
N TRP A 4 49.80 -40.68 30.04
CA TRP A 4 49.16 -39.45 30.52
C TRP A 4 47.64 -39.56 30.36
N SER A 5 46.95 -39.94 31.43
CA SER A 5 45.50 -39.84 31.53
C SER A 5 45.12 -38.36 31.73
N ALA A 6 44.50 -37.78 30.70
CA ALA A 6 43.99 -36.42 30.76
C ALA A 6 42.98 -36.28 31.92
N THR A 7 43.24 -35.35 32.84
CA THR A 7 42.39 -35.08 34.00
C THR A 7 40.97 -34.67 33.57
N PRO A 8 39.92 -35.09 34.29
CA PRO A 8 38.52 -34.86 33.92
C PRO A 8 38.17 -33.38 33.72
N ALA A 9 38.87 -32.46 34.40
CA ALA A 9 38.74 -31.01 34.22
C ALA A 9 39.07 -30.52 32.80
N ARG A 10 40.05 -31.12 32.11
CA ARG A 10 40.44 -30.72 30.74
C ARG A 10 39.46 -31.22 29.68
N ARG A 11 38.76 -32.33 29.96
CA ARG A 11 37.67 -32.83 29.10
C ARG A 11 36.43 -31.95 29.23
N ALA A 12 36.04 -31.57 30.45
CA ALA A 12 34.91 -30.66 30.69
C ALA A 12 35.11 -29.28 30.01
N ALA A 13 36.33 -28.72 30.08
CA ALA A 13 36.64 -27.44 29.44
C ALA A 13 36.54 -27.48 27.90
N ARG A 14 36.91 -28.60 27.26
CA ARG A 14 36.76 -28.79 25.80
C ARG A 14 35.30 -28.92 25.36
N TRP A 15 34.48 -29.60 26.15
CA TRP A 15 33.04 -29.72 25.88
C TRP A 15 32.30 -28.39 26.11
N LEU A 16 32.70 -27.63 27.13
CA LEU A 16 32.19 -26.27 27.37
C LEU A 16 32.56 -25.33 26.21
N LEU A 17 33.80 -25.38 25.71
CA LEU A 17 34.22 -24.55 24.56
C LEU A 17 33.48 -24.93 23.27
N ALA A 18 33.29 -26.24 23.01
CA ALA A 18 32.56 -26.73 21.85
C ALA A 18 31.06 -26.39 21.92
N ALA A 19 30.45 -26.44 23.11
CA ALA A 19 29.08 -26.03 23.33
C ALA A 19 28.90 -24.52 23.11
N VAL A 20 29.82 -23.68 23.58
CA VAL A 20 29.78 -22.22 23.36
C VAL A 20 29.92 -21.87 21.87
N LEU A 21 30.80 -22.54 21.12
CA LEU A 21 30.95 -22.34 19.68
C LEU A 21 29.73 -22.84 18.88
N ALA A 22 29.08 -23.93 19.30
CA ALA A 22 27.84 -24.41 18.69
C ALA A 22 26.66 -23.45 18.93
N ILE A 23 26.59 -22.80 20.11
CA ILE A 23 25.58 -21.79 20.42
C ILE A 23 25.78 -20.52 19.58
N MET A 24 27.04 -20.12 19.30
CA MET A 24 27.33 -18.97 18.44
C MET A 24 27.05 -19.24 16.96
N GLY A 25 27.22 -20.49 16.48
CA GLY A 25 26.95 -20.87 15.09
C GLY A 25 25.46 -20.94 14.70
N TRP A 26 24.55 -20.87 15.67
CA TRP A 26 23.10 -20.83 15.44
C TRP A 26 22.47 -19.44 15.50
N SER A 27 23.26 -18.42 15.77
CA SER A 27 22.80 -17.04 15.61
C SER A 27 22.77 -16.70 14.13
N SER A 28 21.66 -17.01 13.45
CA SER A 28 21.33 -16.38 12.18
C SER A 28 21.14 -14.89 12.43
N ALA A 29 22.23 -14.14 12.45
CA ALA A 29 22.20 -12.70 12.38
C ALA A 29 21.51 -12.34 11.06
N GLN A 30 20.21 -12.05 11.12
CA GLN A 30 19.49 -11.51 9.99
C GLN A 30 20.11 -10.15 9.70
N ALA A 31 20.83 -10.04 8.58
CA ALA A 31 21.29 -8.76 8.08
C ALA A 31 20.06 -7.90 7.79
N GLN A 32 19.73 -6.99 8.70
CA GLN A 32 18.67 -6.02 8.46
C GLN A 32 19.28 -4.87 7.65
N ASN A 33 18.73 -4.65 6.46
CA ASN A 33 19.17 -3.61 5.53
C ASN A 33 18.97 -2.22 6.19
N ILE A 34 19.91 -1.29 6.01
CA ILE A 34 19.86 0.07 6.60
C ILE A 34 18.58 0.82 6.23
N GLU A 35 18.05 0.52 5.04
CA GLU A 35 16.80 1.04 4.50
C GLU A 35 15.61 0.74 5.41
N SER A 36 15.64 -0.40 6.13
CA SER A 36 14.61 -0.80 7.09
C SER A 36 14.53 0.14 8.29
N VAL A 37 15.66 0.71 8.71
CA VAL A 37 15.77 1.62 9.87
C VAL A 37 15.23 3.01 9.54
N LEU A 38 15.20 3.38 8.26
CA LEU A 38 14.81 4.71 7.78
C LEU A 38 13.34 4.78 7.31
N ARG A 39 12.55 3.71 7.49
CA ARG A 39 11.15 3.68 7.04
C ARG A 39 10.25 4.46 8.04
N PRO A 40 9.42 5.42 7.58
CA PRO A 40 8.56 6.22 8.48
C PRO A 40 7.54 5.40 9.28
N GLY A 41 7.20 4.21 8.79
CA GLY A 41 6.25 3.27 9.38
C GLY A 41 5.92 2.14 8.40
N ASP A 42 5.15 1.17 8.87
CA ASP A 42 4.65 0.06 8.04
C ASP A 42 3.90 0.58 6.81
N VAL A 43 4.03 -0.13 5.70
CA VAL A 43 3.20 0.12 4.51
C VAL A 43 1.73 -0.25 4.78
N ILE A 44 0.79 0.30 4.02
CA ILE A 44 -0.63 -0.05 4.12
C ILE A 44 -0.85 -1.56 3.96
N GLN A 45 -1.98 -2.06 4.49
CA GLN A 45 -2.29 -3.49 4.44
C GLN A 45 -2.26 -4.08 3.03
N GLY A 46 -2.67 -3.32 2.01
CA GLY A 46 -2.68 -3.75 0.61
C GLY A 46 -1.28 -4.00 0.03
N HIS A 47 -0.24 -3.37 0.57
CA HIS A 47 1.14 -3.52 0.13
C HIS A 47 2.02 -4.28 1.12
N ALA A 48 1.45 -4.84 2.20
CA ALA A 48 2.19 -5.59 3.22
C ALA A 48 3.08 -6.70 2.63
N LYS A 49 2.66 -7.32 1.52
CA LYS A 49 3.44 -8.35 0.82
C LYS A 49 4.79 -7.84 0.27
N TRP A 50 4.88 -6.56 -0.08
CA TRP A 50 6.02 -5.96 -0.77
C TRP A 50 6.90 -5.12 0.16
N GLU A 51 6.63 -5.15 1.46
CA GLU A 51 7.26 -4.28 2.44
C GLU A 51 8.79 -4.40 2.50
N GLU A 52 9.31 -5.62 2.33
CA GLU A 52 10.76 -5.86 2.33
C GLU A 52 11.40 -5.67 0.95
N ASP A 53 10.61 -5.45 -0.09
CA ASP A 53 11.09 -5.24 -1.47
C ASP A 53 11.04 -3.76 -1.86
N CYS A 54 11.81 -2.94 -1.14
CA CYS A 54 11.75 -1.48 -1.25
C CYS A 54 11.93 -0.96 -2.69
N LYS A 55 12.73 -1.67 -3.51
CA LYS A 55 12.99 -1.32 -4.93
C LYS A 55 11.77 -1.47 -5.83
N SER A 56 10.75 -2.21 -5.42
CA SER A 56 9.47 -2.29 -6.13
C SER A 56 8.69 -0.97 -6.09
N CYS A 57 9.06 -0.07 -5.17
CA CYS A 57 8.41 1.24 -5.04
C CYS A 57 9.38 2.42 -5.05
N HIS A 58 10.67 2.24 -4.78
CA HIS A 58 11.64 3.34 -4.69
C HIS A 58 12.71 3.29 -5.79
N VAL A 59 12.82 4.39 -6.53
CA VAL A 59 13.93 4.63 -7.47
C VAL A 59 14.89 5.65 -6.84
N LYS A 60 16.17 5.28 -6.75
CA LYS A 60 17.20 6.15 -6.14
C LYS A 60 17.31 7.46 -6.93
N PHE A 61 17.10 8.57 -6.23
CA PHE A 61 17.21 9.95 -6.76
C PHE A 61 16.29 10.31 -7.94
N ASP A 62 15.27 9.49 -8.25
CA ASP A 62 14.33 9.75 -9.34
C ASP A 62 12.88 9.57 -8.87
N ARG A 63 12.29 10.66 -8.40
CA ARG A 63 10.90 10.67 -7.93
C ARG A 63 9.90 10.49 -9.08
N ALA A 64 10.24 10.94 -10.28
CA ALA A 64 9.35 10.87 -11.43
C ALA A 64 9.28 9.45 -12.01
N ALA A 65 10.41 8.72 -12.04
CA ALA A 65 10.41 7.31 -12.38
C ALA A 65 9.67 6.46 -11.33
N GLN A 66 9.76 6.83 -10.05
CA GLN A 66 9.03 6.15 -8.98
C GLN A 66 7.50 6.19 -9.17
N ASP A 67 6.92 7.28 -9.70
CA ASP A 67 5.48 7.33 -10.00
C ASP A 67 5.05 6.30 -11.07
N ARG A 68 5.97 5.88 -11.97
CA ARG A 68 5.67 4.84 -12.97
C ARG A 68 5.51 3.46 -12.34
N LEU A 69 6.30 3.14 -11.31
CA LEU A 69 6.24 1.85 -10.61
C LEU A 69 4.85 1.59 -10.01
N CYS A 70 4.15 2.64 -9.56
CA CYS A 70 2.77 2.53 -9.10
C CYS A 70 1.84 1.97 -10.20
N MET A 71 1.97 2.51 -11.42
CA MET A 71 1.11 2.16 -12.56
C MET A 71 1.44 0.79 -13.17
N ASP A 72 2.62 0.24 -12.93
CA ASP A 72 3.02 -1.09 -13.42
C ASP A 72 2.21 -2.20 -12.74
N CYS A 73 1.86 -2.01 -11.46
CA CYS A 73 0.93 -2.87 -10.72
C CYS A 73 -0.52 -2.39 -10.81
N HIS A 74 -0.77 -1.08 -10.65
CA HIS A 74 -2.10 -0.48 -10.78
C HIS A 74 -2.45 -0.20 -12.24
N LYS A 75 -2.51 -1.26 -13.06
CA LYS A 75 -2.61 -1.19 -14.52
C LYS A 75 -3.82 -0.41 -15.02
N GLU A 76 -4.99 -0.60 -14.40
CA GLU A 76 -6.23 0.12 -14.73
C GLU A 76 -6.07 1.63 -14.50
N ILE A 77 -5.50 2.01 -13.35
CA ILE A 77 -5.20 3.42 -13.05
C ILE A 77 -4.18 3.99 -14.04
N GLY A 78 -3.15 3.20 -14.37
CA GLY A 78 -2.19 3.58 -15.40
C GLY A 78 -2.82 3.75 -16.78
N GLN A 79 -3.83 2.95 -17.13
CA GLN A 79 -4.58 3.10 -18.37
C GLN A 79 -5.38 4.41 -18.35
N ASP A 80 -6.08 4.71 -17.26
CA ASP A 80 -6.80 5.98 -17.09
C ASP A 80 -5.89 7.19 -17.28
N VAL A 81 -4.74 7.20 -16.61
CA VAL A 81 -3.75 8.29 -16.73
C VAL A 81 -3.25 8.45 -18.17
N ARG A 82 -2.93 7.33 -18.85
CA ARG A 82 -2.43 7.36 -20.24
C ARG A 82 -3.51 7.75 -21.25
N ALA A 83 -4.73 7.27 -21.07
CA ALA A 83 -5.87 7.52 -21.95
C ALA A 83 -6.56 8.86 -21.66
N LYS A 84 -6.21 9.52 -20.55
CA LYS A 84 -6.88 10.72 -20.04
C LYS A 84 -8.37 10.48 -19.74
N THR A 85 -8.67 9.29 -19.22
CA THR A 85 -10.01 8.83 -18.82
C THR A 85 -10.10 8.64 -17.32
N GLY A 86 -11.33 8.50 -16.80
CA GLY A 86 -11.57 8.41 -15.36
C GLY A 86 -11.12 9.66 -14.60
N TYR A 87 -11.21 9.60 -13.27
CA TYR A 87 -10.75 10.70 -12.42
C TYR A 87 -9.25 10.94 -12.56
N HIS A 88 -8.43 9.88 -12.54
CA HIS A 88 -6.98 9.97 -12.57
C HIS A 88 -6.42 10.52 -13.90
N GLY A 89 -7.10 10.28 -15.02
CA GLY A 89 -6.69 10.81 -16.32
C GLY A 89 -7.17 12.24 -16.59
N ARG A 90 -8.26 12.69 -15.95
CA ARG A 90 -8.83 14.04 -16.13
C ARG A 90 -8.34 15.06 -15.11
N MET A 91 -7.83 14.61 -13.96
CA MET A 91 -7.29 15.49 -12.93
C MET A 91 -5.98 16.18 -13.38
N LYS A 92 -5.63 17.27 -12.68
CA LYS A 92 -4.34 17.92 -12.87
C LYS A 92 -3.19 16.94 -12.57
N PRO A 93 -2.17 16.83 -13.45
CA PRO A 93 -1.02 15.98 -13.20
C PRO A 93 -0.32 16.33 -11.88
N GLN A 94 -0.09 15.32 -11.04
CA GLN A 94 0.63 15.42 -9.78
C GLN A 94 1.14 14.03 -9.36
N THR A 95 2.07 13.99 -8.41
CA THR A 95 2.65 12.73 -7.92
C THR A 95 1.63 11.92 -7.14
N CYS A 96 1.61 10.59 -7.32
CA CYS A 96 0.63 9.70 -6.70
C CYS A 96 0.56 9.86 -5.17
N ARG A 97 1.74 10.06 -4.54
CA ARG A 97 1.90 10.18 -3.09
C ARG A 97 1.22 11.39 -2.44
N ASN A 98 0.84 12.39 -3.22
CA ASN A 98 0.16 13.58 -2.70
C ASN A 98 -1.23 13.23 -2.16
N CYS A 99 -1.87 12.22 -2.76
CA CYS A 99 -3.15 11.70 -2.32
C CYS A 99 -3.02 10.30 -1.73
N HIS A 100 -2.13 9.45 -2.26
CA HIS A 100 -1.95 8.05 -1.86
C HIS A 100 -0.75 7.84 -0.92
N THR A 101 -0.99 7.73 0.38
CA THR A 101 0.09 7.52 1.36
C THR A 101 0.28 6.05 1.71
N ASP A 102 1.50 5.55 1.57
CA ASP A 102 1.81 4.14 1.81
C ASP A 102 2.32 3.85 3.22
N HIS A 103 3.25 4.67 3.73
CA HIS A 103 3.91 4.46 5.04
C HIS A 103 3.14 5.03 6.24
N LYS A 104 1.80 5.08 6.19
CA LYS A 104 0.97 5.54 7.33
C LYS A 104 0.47 4.40 8.21
N GLY A 105 0.89 3.16 7.96
CA GLY A 105 0.50 1.98 8.71
C GLY A 105 -0.66 1.20 8.09
N ARG A 106 -0.84 -0.04 8.57
CA ARG A 106 -1.76 -1.04 8.00
C ARG A 106 -3.19 -0.56 7.82
N GLY A 107 -3.71 0.15 8.82
CA GLY A 107 -5.09 0.64 8.86
C GLY A 107 -5.29 2.04 8.30
N ALA A 108 -4.25 2.66 7.72
CA ALA A 108 -4.37 4.03 7.24
C ALA A 108 -5.35 4.14 6.07
N ARG A 109 -6.10 5.24 6.04
CA ARG A 109 -6.80 5.66 4.82
C ARG A 109 -5.73 6.12 3.82
N ILE A 110 -5.52 5.32 2.78
CA ILE A 110 -4.51 5.62 1.77
C ILE A 110 -4.83 6.91 0.99
N VAL A 111 -6.10 7.18 0.68
CA VAL A 111 -6.50 8.35 -0.12
C VAL A 111 -7.00 9.49 0.76
N GLU A 112 -6.30 10.62 0.73
CA GLU A 112 -6.73 11.87 1.37
C GLU A 112 -7.39 12.79 0.32
N LEU A 113 -8.72 12.73 0.23
CA LEU A 113 -9.54 13.62 -0.60
C LEU A 113 -10.34 14.58 0.29
N ASP A 114 -10.33 15.87 -0.07
CA ASP A 114 -11.22 16.84 0.54
C ASP A 114 -12.61 16.73 -0.10
N LYS A 115 -13.57 16.20 0.66
CA LYS A 115 -14.97 16.05 0.23
C LYS A 115 -15.60 17.39 -0.18
N LYS A 116 -15.18 18.51 0.42
CA LYS A 116 -15.77 19.84 0.15
C LYS A 116 -15.26 20.45 -1.16
N GLN A 117 -14.06 20.06 -1.59
CA GLN A 117 -13.42 20.58 -2.79
C GLN A 117 -13.41 19.57 -3.95
N PHE A 118 -14.02 18.39 -3.76
CA PHE A 118 -14.02 17.35 -4.77
C PHE A 118 -14.90 17.73 -5.97
N ASP A 119 -14.28 17.85 -7.14
CA ASP A 119 -14.95 18.19 -8.38
C ASP A 119 -15.42 16.94 -9.14
N HIS A 120 -16.75 16.74 -9.16
CA HIS A 120 -17.39 15.66 -9.90
C HIS A 120 -17.33 15.84 -11.43
N SER A 121 -16.98 17.03 -11.94
CA SER A 121 -16.82 17.24 -13.39
C SER A 121 -15.67 16.43 -13.98
N LEU A 122 -14.74 15.98 -13.13
CA LEU A 122 -13.58 15.17 -13.50
C LEU A 122 -13.84 13.66 -13.44
N THR A 123 -15.00 13.22 -12.93
CA THR A 123 -15.35 11.80 -12.81
C THR A 123 -16.17 11.34 -14.02
N ASP A 124 -16.48 10.05 -14.07
CA ASP A 124 -17.39 9.50 -15.07
C ASP A 124 -18.87 9.84 -14.82
N PHE A 125 -19.19 10.45 -13.67
CA PHE A 125 -20.53 10.91 -13.31
C PHE A 125 -20.52 12.39 -12.89
N ALA A 126 -20.63 13.26 -13.88
CA ALA A 126 -20.71 14.70 -13.64
C ALA A 126 -22.09 15.09 -13.07
N LEU A 127 -22.10 15.70 -11.88
CA LEU A 127 -23.32 16.18 -11.23
C LEU A 127 -23.91 17.38 -11.99
N ARG A 128 -25.16 17.25 -12.44
CA ARG A 128 -25.88 18.26 -13.21
C ARG A 128 -27.26 18.52 -12.64
N GLY A 129 -27.73 19.77 -12.73
CA GLY A 129 -29.06 20.18 -12.31
C GLY A 129 -29.35 19.81 -10.84
N ALA A 130 -30.47 19.12 -10.60
CA ALA A 130 -30.89 18.74 -9.25
C ALA A 130 -29.88 17.82 -8.52
N HIS A 131 -29.05 17.07 -9.25
CA HIS A 131 -28.06 16.16 -8.66
C HIS A 131 -26.84 16.86 -8.04
N GLN A 132 -26.73 18.19 -8.11
CA GLN A 132 -25.65 18.95 -7.45
C GLN A 132 -25.92 19.23 -5.97
N LYS A 133 -27.15 19.03 -5.51
CA LYS A 133 -27.62 19.36 -4.15
C LYS A 133 -27.55 18.22 -3.12
N PRO A 134 -27.70 16.93 -3.48
CA PRO A 134 -27.70 15.85 -2.49
C PRO A 134 -26.40 15.75 -1.69
N ASP A 135 -26.52 15.28 -0.44
CA ASP A 135 -25.36 14.96 0.39
C ASP A 135 -24.54 13.79 -0.19
N CYS A 136 -23.23 13.76 0.08
CA CYS A 136 -22.31 12.74 -0.43
C CYS A 136 -22.80 11.31 -0.12
N GLU A 137 -23.34 11.11 1.07
CA GLU A 137 -23.78 9.83 1.61
C GLU A 137 -25.04 9.29 0.91
N LYS A 138 -25.73 10.11 0.11
CA LYS A 138 -26.87 9.65 -0.71
C LYS A 138 -26.44 8.74 -1.85
N CYS A 139 -25.20 8.88 -2.32
CA CYS A 139 -24.63 8.07 -3.40
C CYS A 139 -23.44 7.22 -2.91
N HIS A 140 -22.63 7.76 -2.00
CA HIS A 140 -21.45 7.08 -1.46
C HIS A 140 -21.75 6.41 -0.13
N GLU A 141 -21.99 5.10 -0.18
CA GLU A 141 -22.28 4.31 1.01
C GLU A 141 -21.08 4.23 1.96
N PRO A 142 -21.31 4.28 3.29
CA PRO A 142 -20.28 3.98 4.27
C PRO A 142 -19.66 2.60 4.03
N ALA A 143 -18.37 2.48 4.29
CA ALA A 143 -17.57 1.26 4.11
C ALA A 143 -17.41 0.73 2.67
N LYS A 144 -18.02 1.36 1.66
CA LYS A 144 -17.71 1.10 0.24
C LYS A 144 -16.66 2.09 -0.27
N LYS A 145 -15.94 1.70 -1.34
CA LYS A 145 -15.03 2.62 -2.02
C LYS A 145 -15.86 3.68 -2.74
N TYR A 146 -15.38 4.92 -2.75
CA TYR A 146 -16.07 6.01 -3.46
C TYR A 146 -16.29 5.71 -4.94
N SER A 147 -15.34 5.03 -5.59
CA SER A 147 -15.43 4.58 -6.98
C SER A 147 -16.47 3.50 -7.25
N GLN A 148 -17.14 2.96 -6.22
CA GLN A 148 -18.18 1.93 -6.34
C GLN A 148 -19.60 2.50 -6.25
N ALA A 149 -19.75 3.83 -6.19
CA ALA A 149 -21.07 4.45 -6.27
C ALA A 149 -21.74 4.09 -7.60
N ALA A 150 -23.05 3.85 -7.54
CA ALA A 150 -23.81 3.48 -8.74
C ALA A 150 -23.87 4.66 -9.71
N LEU A 151 -23.67 4.36 -11.00
CA LEU A 151 -23.71 5.35 -12.09
C LEU A 151 -25.07 5.35 -12.82
N GLU A 152 -25.83 4.27 -12.66
CA GLU A 152 -27.10 4.08 -13.36
C GLU A 152 -28.22 4.88 -12.71
N CYS A 153 -29.00 5.59 -13.52
CA CYS A 153 -30.13 6.42 -13.06
C CYS A 153 -31.13 5.61 -12.22
N ASN A 154 -31.41 4.37 -12.63
CA ASN A 154 -32.38 3.50 -11.97
C ASN A 154 -31.88 2.97 -10.61
N ALA A 155 -30.60 3.11 -10.28
CA ALA A 155 -30.08 2.71 -8.97
C ALA A 155 -30.77 3.50 -7.83
N CYS A 156 -31.20 4.74 -8.10
CA CYS A 156 -32.01 5.53 -7.18
C CYS A 156 -33.45 5.74 -7.67
N HIS A 157 -33.66 5.82 -8.97
CA HIS A 157 -34.97 6.11 -9.57
C HIS A 157 -35.79 4.86 -9.93
N LYS A 158 -35.49 3.69 -9.35
CA LYS A 158 -36.24 2.45 -9.63
C LYS A 158 -37.75 2.56 -9.41
N LYS A 159 -38.19 3.39 -8.45
CA LYS A 159 -39.62 3.62 -8.17
C LYS A 159 -40.28 4.57 -9.17
N ASP A 160 -39.47 5.40 -9.83
CA ASP A 160 -39.93 6.37 -10.83
C ASP A 160 -39.91 5.75 -12.24
N ASP A 161 -39.27 4.59 -12.41
CA ASP A 161 -39.26 3.86 -13.68
C ASP A 161 -40.60 3.14 -13.92
N VAL A 162 -41.39 3.74 -14.80
CA VAL A 162 -42.68 3.21 -15.25
C VAL A 162 -42.54 1.92 -16.07
N HIS A 163 -41.37 1.64 -16.64
CA HIS A 163 -41.10 0.43 -17.42
C HIS A 163 -40.71 -0.77 -16.56
N LYS A 164 -40.55 -0.58 -15.24
CA LYS A 164 -40.24 -1.61 -14.24
C LYS A 164 -38.98 -2.43 -14.59
N GLY A 165 -37.94 -1.78 -15.11
CA GLY A 165 -36.59 -2.34 -15.30
C GLY A 165 -35.70 -2.13 -14.07
#